data_AF-S7SQU2-F1
#
_entry.id   AF-S7SQU2-F1
#
_cell.length_a   1.000
_cell.length_b   1.000
_cell.length_c   1.000
_cell.angle_alpha   90.00
_cell.angle_beta   90.00
_cell.angle_gamma   90.00
#
_symmetry.space_group_name_H-M   'P 1'
#
loop_
_entity.id
_entity.type
_entity.pdbx_description
1 polymer ?
#
loop_
_entity_poly.entity_id
_entity_poly.type
_entity_poly.pdbx_seq_one_letter_code
_entity_poly.pdbx_strand_id
1 'polypeptide(L)'
;FYFVNTNDGYDASRILNESFLADMRARVEGTMAVAVPHQDVLVIADVRNDIGYDVLAQMTMSFFAGGRVPITALSFLYENGKLEPIFILGKKRRT
;
A
#
# COMPACT_ATOMS: atom_id res chain seq x y z
N PHE A 1 -6.19 3.87 7.29
CA PHE A 1 -5.83 2.74 6.41
C PHE A 1 -7.11 2.02 5.99
N TYR A 2 -7.22 1.69 4.72
CA TYR A 2 -8.27 0.83 4.18
C TYR A 2 -7.63 -0.49 3.76
N PHE A 3 -8.17 -1.60 4.27
CA PHE A 3 -7.75 -2.95 3.91
C PHE A 3 -8.84 -3.57 3.04
N VAL A 4 -8.47 -3.96 1.83
CA VAL A 4 -9.33 -4.80 0.99
C VAL A 4 -8.90 -6.24 1.25
N ASN A 5 -9.78 -7.00 1.91
CA ASN A 5 -9.62 -8.43 2.09
C ASN A 5 -10.92 -9.09 1.64
N THR A 6 -10.94 -9.59 0.41
CA THR A 6 -12.09 -10.33 -0.12
C THR A 6 -11.93 -11.84 -0.01
N ASN A 7 -10.77 -12.32 0.46
CA ASN A 7 -10.42 -13.75 0.60
C ASN A 7 -10.63 -14.56 -0.69
N ASP A 8 -10.54 -13.93 -1.86
CA ASP A 8 -10.76 -14.58 -3.16
C ASP A 8 -9.48 -15.03 -3.86
N GLY A 9 -8.31 -14.74 -3.29
CA GLY A 9 -7.02 -15.08 -3.87
C GLY A 9 -6.40 -13.99 -4.76
N TYR A 10 -7.11 -12.88 -4.98
CA TYR A 10 -6.79 -11.89 -6.01
C TYR A 10 -6.83 -10.45 -5.47
N ASP A 11 -6.69 -10.24 -4.16
CA ASP A 11 -6.73 -8.89 -3.59
C ASP A 11 -5.66 -7.97 -4.19
N ALA A 12 -4.44 -8.47 -4.42
CA ALA A 12 -3.38 -7.66 -5.04
C ALA A 12 -3.69 -7.23 -6.48
N SER A 13 -4.42 -8.04 -7.25
CA SER A 13 -4.71 -7.75 -8.67
C SER A 13 -5.62 -6.53 -8.84
N ARG A 14 -6.36 -6.15 -7.79
CA ARG A 14 -7.22 -4.96 -7.76
C ARG A 14 -6.44 -3.65 -7.86
N ILE A 15 -5.10 -3.69 -7.72
CA ILE A 15 -4.24 -2.56 -8.08
C ILE A 15 -4.36 -2.18 -9.56
N LEU A 16 -4.79 -3.10 -10.43
CA LEU A 16 -5.03 -2.85 -11.85
C LEU A 16 -6.45 -2.33 -12.13
N ASN A 17 -7.32 -2.25 -11.13
CA ASN A 17 -8.67 -1.73 -11.29
C ASN A 17 -8.66 -0.20 -11.16
N GLU A 18 -8.52 0.49 -12.29
CA GLU A 18 -8.41 1.95 -12.33
C GLU A 18 -9.63 2.65 -11.73
N SER A 19 -10.85 2.17 -12.02
CA SER A 19 -12.08 2.74 -11.45
C SER A 19 -12.12 2.63 -9.93
N PHE A 20 -11.70 1.48 -9.39
CA PHE A 20 -11.65 1.27 -7.95
C PHE A 20 -10.60 2.18 -7.29
N LEU A 21 -9.42 2.32 -7.88
CA LEU A 21 -8.39 3.23 -7.35
C LEU A 21 -8.84 4.70 -7.41
N ALA A 22 -9.53 5.11 -8.47
CA ALA A 22 -10.11 6.45 -8.58
C ALA A 22 -11.18 6.71 -7.51
N ASP A 23 -12.08 5.75 -7.28
CA ASP A 23 -13.10 5.83 -6.22
C ASP A 23 -12.46 5.92 -4.82
N MET A 24 -11.40 5.17 -4.58
CA MET A 24 -10.65 5.22 -3.33
C MET A 24 -9.93 6.57 -3.19
N ARG A 25 -9.31 7.08 -4.25
CA ARG A 25 -8.69 8.42 -4.27
C ARG A 25 -9.68 9.52 -3.94
N ALA A 26 -10.91 9.43 -4.43
CA ALA A 26 -11.97 10.40 -4.11
C ALA A 26 -12.34 10.42 -2.61
N ARG A 27 -12.08 9.34 -1.87
CA ARG A 27 -12.35 9.22 -0.42
C ARG A 27 -11.16 9.58 0.47
N VAL A 28 -9.95 9.53 -0.06
CA VAL A 28 -8.71 9.85 0.66
C VAL A 28 -8.59 11.38 0.82
N GLU A 29 -8.24 11.85 2.01
CA GLU A 29 -8.01 13.29 2.27
C GLU A 29 -6.55 13.70 2.06
N GLY A 30 -5.59 12.85 2.45
CA GLY A 30 -4.16 13.08 2.31
C GLY A 30 -3.57 12.49 1.03
N THR A 31 -2.31 12.06 1.10
CA THR A 31 -1.65 11.37 0.00
C THR A 31 -2.10 9.90 -0.02
N MET A 32 -2.58 9.44 -1.18
CA MET A 32 -2.96 8.04 -1.35
C MET A 32 -1.72 7.24 -1.68
N ALA A 33 -1.35 6.32 -0.79
CA ALA A 33 -0.33 5.33 -1.04
C ALA A 33 -0.95 3.94 -1.14
N VAL A 34 -0.37 3.08 -1.96
CA VAL A 34 -0.85 1.74 -2.27
C VAL A 34 0.29 0.75 -2.10
N ALA A 35 0.03 -0.45 -1.58
CA ALA A 35 1.04 -1.51 -1.50
C ALA A 35 0.44 -2.89 -1.79
N VAL A 36 1.22 -3.72 -2.48
CA VAL A 36 0.88 -5.12 -2.82
C VAL A 36 2.00 -6.06 -2.36
N PRO A 37 2.12 -6.31 -1.05
CA PRO A 37 3.22 -7.11 -0.50
C PRO A 37 3.20 -8.58 -0.91
N HIS A 38 2.01 -9.16 -1.11
CA HIS A 38 1.81 -10.51 -1.64
C HIS A 38 0.43 -10.62 -2.33
N GLN A 39 0.16 -11.73 -3.00
CA GLN A 39 -1.02 -11.95 -3.87
C GLN A 39 -2.39 -11.64 -3.23
N ASP A 40 -2.52 -11.81 -1.91
CA ASP A 40 -3.78 -11.71 -1.16
C ASP A 40 -3.86 -10.43 -0.32
N VAL A 41 -3.00 -9.44 -0.57
CA VAL A 41 -3.02 -8.17 0.16
C VAL A 41 -2.91 -7.00 -0.79
N LEU A 42 -3.91 -6.12 -0.71
CA LEU A 42 -3.88 -4.76 -1.22
C LEU A 42 -4.10 -3.78 -0.06
N VAL A 43 -3.09 -2.96 0.21
CA VAL A 43 -3.16 -1.88 1.20
C VAL A 43 -3.45 -0.57 0.48
N ILE A 44 -4.44 0.18 0.96
CA ILE A 44 -4.65 1.59 0.58
C ILE A 44 -4.49 2.47 1.82
N ALA A 45 -3.52 3.37 1.80
CA ALA A 45 -3.20 4.27 2.89
C ALA A 45 -3.58 5.71 2.53
N ASP A 46 -4.38 6.33 3.40
CA ASP A 46 -4.54 7.79 3.47
C ASP A 46 -3.45 8.33 4.39
N VAL A 47 -2.33 8.78 3.80
CA VAL A 47 -1.16 9.26 4.53
C VAL A 47 -1.28 10.77 4.74
N ARG A 48 -1.32 11.20 5.99
CA ARG A 48 -1.50 12.60 6.38
C ARG A 48 -0.26 13.24 7.03
N ASN A 49 0.81 12.47 7.23
CA ASN A 49 2.09 12.90 7.79
C ASN A 49 3.20 11.84 7.58
N ASP A 50 4.44 12.21 7.88
CA ASP A 50 5.63 11.36 7.73
C ASP A 50 5.55 10.04 8.50
N ILE A 51 4.92 10.04 9.68
CA ILE A 51 4.76 8.82 10.51
C ILE A 51 3.89 7.79 9.77
N GLY A 52 2.91 8.23 8.99
CA GLY A 52 2.08 7.36 8.17
C GLY A 52 2.89 6.56 7.13
N TYR A 53 3.94 7.17 6.56
CA TYR A 53 4.86 6.45 5.66
C TYR A 53 5.65 5.39 6.41
N ASP A 54 6.19 5.69 7.59
CA ASP A 54 6.93 4.72 8.40
C ASP A 54 6.06 3.50 8.76
N VAL A 55 4.81 3.73 9.14
CA VAL A 55 3.83 2.66 9.44
C VAL A 55 3.53 1.82 8.19
N LEU A 56 3.29 2.47 7.05
CA LEU A 56 3.05 1.77 5.78
C LEU A 56 4.24 0.88 5.41
N ALA A 57 5.46 1.40 5.51
CA ALA A 57 6.68 0.65 5.18
C ALA A 57 6.85 -0.59 6.07
N GLN A 58 6.68 -0.44 7.39
CA GLN A 58 6.79 -1.55 8.33
C GLN A 58 5.71 -2.62 8.07
N MET A 59 4.48 -2.19 7.83
CA MET A 59 3.36 -3.09 7.54
C MET A 59 3.58 -3.85 6.23
N THR A 60 3.95 -3.14 5.15
CA THR A 60 4.26 -3.75 3.85
C THR A 60 5.39 -4.76 3.98
N MET A 61 6.47 -4.44 4.68
CA MET A 61 7.57 -5.37 4.93
C MET A 61 7.15 -6.59 5.75
N SER A 62 6.30 -6.42 6.76
CA SER A 62 5.80 -7.53 7.57
C SER A 62 4.97 -8.51 6.74
N PHE A 63 4.06 -8.02 5.90
CA PHE A 63 3.29 -8.86 4.98
C PHE A 63 4.18 -9.50 3.91
N PHE A 64 5.14 -8.76 3.36
CA PHE A 64 6.07 -9.27 2.35
C PHE A 64 6.92 -10.43 2.90
N ALA A 65 7.46 -10.29 4.11
CA ALA A 65 8.30 -11.31 4.74
C ALA A 65 7.52 -12.54 5.23
N GLY A 66 6.25 -12.37 5.61
CA GLY A 66 5.38 -13.46 6.10
C GLY A 66 4.53 -14.15 5.02
N GLY A 67 4.38 -13.53 3.85
CA GLY A 67 3.53 -14.02 2.77
C GLY A 67 4.13 -15.23 2.04
N ARG A 68 3.27 -16.16 1.62
CA ARG A 68 3.70 -17.36 0.86
C ARG A 68 4.20 -17.03 -0.56
N VAL A 69 3.63 -16.00 -1.17
CA VAL A 69 3.92 -15.57 -2.55
C VAL A 69 4.16 -14.05 -2.54
N PRO A 70 5.36 -13.61 -2.13
CA PRO A 70 5.69 -12.19 -2.08
C PRO A 70 5.71 -11.58 -3.48
N ILE A 71 5.26 -10.32 -3.59
CA ILE A 71 5.29 -9.55 -4.86
C ILE A 71 6.32 -8.43 -4.77
N THR A 72 6.13 -7.46 -3.87
CA THR A 72 7.08 -6.34 -3.71
C THR A 72 7.06 -5.75 -2.31
N ALA A 73 8.22 -5.32 -1.83
CA ALA A 73 8.36 -4.54 -0.60
C ALA A 73 8.07 -3.04 -0.79
N LEU A 74 8.02 -2.59 -2.05
CA LEU A 74 7.78 -1.18 -2.37
C LEU A 74 6.32 -0.82 -2.17
N SER A 75 6.11 0.43 -1.78
CA SER A 75 4.80 1.07 -1.86
C SER A 75 4.78 2.00 -3.06
N PHE A 76 3.58 2.44 -3.45
CA PHE A 76 3.36 3.31 -4.59
C PHE A 76 2.57 4.52 -4.14
N LEU A 77 2.89 5.70 -4.65
CA LEU A 77 1.98 6.84 -4.61
C LEU A 77 1.00 6.72 -5.76
N TYR A 78 -0.28 6.99 -5.48
CA TYR A 78 -1.30 7.08 -6.51
C TYR A 78 -1.60 8.55 -6.81
N GLU A 79 -1.18 9.01 -7.98
CA GLU A 79 -1.37 10.38 -8.43
C GLU A 79 -1.77 10.40 -9.92
N ASN A 80 -2.85 11.10 -10.25
CA ASN A 80 -3.35 11.26 -11.62
C ASN A 80 -3.50 9.95 -12.40
N GLY A 81 -4.01 8.90 -11.74
CA GLY A 81 -4.19 7.58 -12.34
C GLY A 81 -2.91 6.75 -12.47
N LYS A 82 -1.77 7.25 -12.00
CA LYS A 82 -0.47 6.57 -12.08
C LYS A 82 -0.01 6.09 -10.71
N LEU A 83 0.75 5.00 -10.73
CA LEU A 83 1.40 4.42 -9.56
C LEU A 83 2.90 4.70 -9.64
N GLU A 84 3.38 5.59 -8.78
CA GLU A 84 4.79 5.94 -8.70
C GLU A 84 5.46 5.19 -7.54
N PRO A 85 6.46 4.34 -7.80
CA PRO A 85 7.10 3.58 -6.74
C PRO A 85 7.83 4.51 -5.78
N ILE A 86 7.63 4.29 -4.47
CA ILE A 86 8.32 5.01 -3.41
C ILE A 86 9.11 4.06 -2.53
N PHE A 87 10.30 4.52 -2.16
CA PHE A 87 11.13 3.86 -1.17
C PHE A 87 11.05 4.64 0.14
N ILE A 88 10.51 4.02 1.18
CA ILE A 88 10.38 4.63 2.49
C ILE A 88 11.53 4.12 3.36
N LEU A 89 12.51 5.00 3.60
CA LEU A 89 13.64 4.72 4.48
C LEU A 89 13.17 4.68 5.93
N GLY A 90 13.04 3.49 6.49
CA GLY A 90 12.71 3.32 7.91
C GLY A 90 13.74 4.04 8.79
N LYS A 91 13.29 5.04 9.54
CA LYS A 91 14.14 5.70 10.54
C LYS A 91 14.40 4.70 11.68
N LYS A 92 15.68 4.36 11.93
CA LYS A 92 16.06 3.66 13.16
C LYS A 92 15.60 4.50 14.36
N ARG A 93 14.73 3.97 15.21
CA ARG A 93 14.58 4.49 16.57
C ARG A 93 15.95 4.39 17.23
N ARG A 94 16.61 5.52 17.48
CA ARG A 94 17.73 5.57 18.43
C ARG A 94 17.13 5.22 19.79
N THR A 95 17.48 4.04 20.30
CA THR A 95 17.33 3.66 21.72
C THR A 95 18.17 4.58 22.58
#